data_AF-A0A6A5V8T0-F1
#
_entry.id   AF-A0A6A5V8T0-F1
#
_cell.length_a   1.000
_cell.length_b   1.000
_cell.length_c   1.000
_cell.angle_alpha   90.00
_cell.angle_beta   90.00
_cell.angle_gamma   90.00
#
_symmetry.space_group_name_H-M   'P 1'
#
loop_
_entity.id
_entity.type
_entity.pdbx_description
1 polymer ?
#
loop_
_entity_poly.entity_id
_entity_poly.type
_entity_poly.pdbx_seq_one_letter_code
_entity_poly.pdbx_strand_id
1 'polypeptide(L)'
;MFLEELLDKYPEAKVILTNRDVDSFTVSFHQSFLKILEWKTLPYVAAIDPLLWRPYLFILQTVVNKWTYGDISNDKALRKSYIDHYAYIRSKVLKERLLEFHSKDGWDPLCGFLGKPVPKDEPYPRVNDAQWTVKIHGFIYYLRIWYCIRKYIAVGVILLIVIVIGYWKLVK
;
A
#
# COMPACT_ATOMS: atom_id res chain seq x y z
N MET A 1 -4.72 6.64 13.18
CA MET A 1 -4.55 5.31 13.81
C MET A 1 -3.05 5.13 13.84
N PHE A 2 -2.29 5.54 14.84
CA PHE A 2 -2.29 5.22 16.26
C PHE A 2 -1.63 6.38 17.02
N LEU A 3 -2.11 7.61 16.75
CA LEU A 3 -1.39 8.81 17.16
C LEU A 3 -1.29 8.89 18.68
N GLU A 4 -2.41 8.71 19.38
CA GLU A 4 -2.46 8.85 20.83
C GLU A 4 -1.62 7.78 21.51
N GLU A 5 -1.69 6.53 21.05
CA GLU A 5 -0.90 5.43 21.61
C GLU A 5 0.61 5.64 21.39
N LEU A 6 0.99 6.23 20.25
CA LEU A 6 2.39 6.57 19.97
C LEU A 6 2.88 7.78 20.77
N LEU A 7 2.03 8.78 20.98
CA LEU A 7 2.35 9.93 21.83
C LEU A 7 2.45 9.53 23.31
N ASP A 8 1.59 8.62 23.77
CA ASP A 8 1.63 8.09 25.14
C ASP A 8 2.91 7.28 25.38
N LYS A 9 3.29 6.42 24.42
CA LYS A 9 4.50 5.61 24.50
C LYS A 9 5.80 6.41 24.30
N TYR A 10 5.76 7.43 23.46
CA TYR A 10 6.92 8.27 23.12
C TYR A 10 6.58 9.75 23.32
N PRO A 11 6.49 10.21 24.57
CA PRO A 11 5.99 11.55 24.88
C PRO A 11 6.85 12.66 24.30
N GLU A 12 8.16 12.45 24.14
CA GLU A 12 9.10 13.42 23.57
C GLU A 12 9.26 13.32 22.05
N ALA A 13 8.50 12.44 21.38
CA ALA A 13 8.61 12.27 19.94
C ALA A 13 8.15 13.52 19.19
N LYS A 14 8.95 13.90 18.19
CA LYS A 14 8.55 14.86 17.17
C LYS A 14 7.62 14.19 16.16
N VAL A 15 6.59 14.90 15.72
CA VAL A 15 5.62 14.45 14.73
C VAL A 15 5.81 15.23 13.44
N ILE A 16 5.97 14.51 12.33
CA ILE A 16 6.02 15.10 10.99
C ILE A 16 4.70 14.78 10.31
N LEU A 17 3.93 15.81 10.01
CA LEU A 17 2.68 15.71 9.28
C LEU A 17 2.94 16.07 7.81
N THR A 18 3.16 15.03 7.00
CA THR A 18 3.34 15.21 5.57
C THR A 18 2.02 15.61 4.93
N ASN A 19 1.92 16.79 4.33
CA ASN A 19 0.68 17.33 3.79
C ASN A 19 0.78 17.58 2.28
N ARG A 20 -0.35 17.59 1.60
CA ARG A 20 -0.53 18.04 0.22
C ARG A 20 -1.96 18.54 0.03
N ASP A 21 -2.20 19.19 -1.10
CA ASP A 21 -3.55 19.55 -1.51
C ASP A 21 -4.47 18.30 -1.59
N VAL A 22 -5.69 18.43 -1.07
CA VAL A 22 -6.64 17.32 -0.92
C VAL A 22 -7.16 16.82 -2.27
N ASP A 23 -7.32 17.71 -3.24
CA ASP A 23 -7.69 17.35 -4.62
C ASP A 23 -6.58 16.51 -5.25
N SER A 24 -5.36 16.98 -5.15
CA SER A 24 -4.17 16.27 -5.61
C SER A 24 -4.02 14.90 -4.92
N PHE A 25 -4.27 14.81 -3.61
CA PHE A 25 -4.30 13.56 -2.87
C PHE A 25 -5.37 12.60 -3.40
N THR A 26 -6.59 13.10 -3.61
CA THR A 26 -7.72 12.31 -4.12
C THR A 26 -7.37 11.69 -5.47
N VAL A 27 -6.85 12.48 -6.42
CA VAL A 27 -6.38 11.98 -7.72
C VAL A 27 -5.32 10.89 -7.56
N SER A 28 -4.34 11.11 -6.68
CA SER A 28 -3.27 10.14 -6.40
C SER A 28 -3.81 8.83 -5.82
N PHE A 29 -4.80 8.91 -4.94
CA PHE A 29 -5.43 7.76 -4.30
C PHE A 29 -6.16 6.89 -5.35
N HIS A 30 -6.88 7.53 -6.28
CA HIS A 30 -7.51 6.87 -7.42
C HIS A 30 -6.49 6.18 -8.34
N GLN A 31 -5.43 6.90 -8.71
CA GLN A 31 -4.45 6.42 -9.69
C GLN A 31 -3.51 5.33 -9.17
N SER A 32 -3.43 5.12 -7.85
CA SER A 32 -2.54 4.14 -7.24
C SER A 32 -3.33 3.05 -6.52
N PHE A 33 -3.86 3.38 -5.36
CA PHE A 33 -4.47 2.46 -4.41
C PHE A 33 -5.78 1.86 -4.94
N LEU A 34 -6.71 2.70 -5.39
CA LEU A 34 -7.98 2.22 -5.94
C LEU A 34 -7.80 1.43 -7.23
N LYS A 35 -6.81 1.82 -8.06
CA LYS A 35 -6.49 1.10 -9.28
C LYS A 35 -6.13 -0.38 -9.04
N ILE A 36 -5.51 -0.69 -7.91
CA ILE A 36 -5.20 -2.07 -7.49
C ILE A 36 -6.48 -2.78 -7.02
N LEU A 37 -7.33 -2.11 -6.24
CA LEU A 37 -8.60 -2.66 -5.74
C LEU A 37 -9.63 -2.93 -6.86
N GLU A 38 -9.54 -2.22 -7.98
CA GLU A 38 -10.36 -2.44 -9.17
C GLU A 38 -10.04 -3.77 -9.91
N TRP A 39 -8.95 -4.46 -9.57
CA TRP A 39 -8.61 -5.73 -10.19
C TRP A 39 -9.62 -6.81 -9.82
N LYS A 40 -10.54 -7.11 -10.76
CA LYS A 40 -11.62 -8.10 -10.59
C LYS A 40 -11.15 -9.47 -10.11
N THR A 41 -9.91 -9.83 -10.43
CA THR A 41 -9.31 -11.13 -10.10
C THR A 41 -8.61 -11.15 -8.73
N LEU A 42 -8.40 -9.99 -8.10
CA LEU A 42 -7.66 -9.86 -6.84
C LEU A 42 -8.25 -10.71 -5.69
N PRO A 43 -9.58 -10.81 -5.49
CA PRO A 43 -10.14 -11.68 -4.44
C PRO A 43 -9.78 -13.16 -4.63
N TYR A 44 -9.76 -13.65 -5.87
CA TYR A 44 -9.39 -15.04 -6.18
C TYR A 44 -7.90 -15.27 -5.96
N VAL A 45 -7.05 -14.30 -6.32
CA VAL A 45 -5.61 -14.39 -6.06
C VAL A 45 -5.32 -14.37 -4.57
N ALA A 46 -6.01 -13.53 -3.81
CA ALA A 46 -5.93 -13.52 -2.35
C ALA A 46 -6.38 -14.85 -1.74
N ALA A 47 -7.35 -15.56 -2.34
CA ALA A 47 -7.77 -16.88 -1.87
C ALA A 47 -6.69 -17.97 -2.05
N ILE A 48 -5.90 -17.91 -3.13
CA ILE A 48 -4.86 -18.89 -3.42
C ILE A 48 -3.46 -18.52 -2.89
N ASP A 49 -3.25 -17.25 -2.52
CA ASP A 49 -2.00 -16.75 -1.95
C ASP A 49 -2.22 -16.20 -0.53
N PRO A 50 -2.22 -17.08 0.49
CA PRO A 50 -2.40 -16.68 1.88
C PRO A 50 -1.20 -15.93 2.47
N LEU A 51 -0.04 -15.96 1.80
CA LEU A 51 1.20 -15.37 2.33
C LEU A 51 1.29 -13.88 2.02
N LEU A 52 0.91 -13.47 0.80
CA LEU A 52 1.03 -12.06 0.38
C LEU A 52 -0.32 -11.42 0.09
N TRP A 53 -1.04 -11.91 -0.93
CA TRP A 53 -2.22 -11.20 -1.42
C TRP A 53 -3.40 -11.22 -0.45
N ARG A 54 -3.55 -12.26 0.38
CA ARG A 54 -4.60 -12.31 1.42
C ARG A 54 -4.45 -11.23 2.50
N PRO A 55 -3.32 -11.15 3.23
CA PRO A 55 -3.14 -10.09 4.22
C PRO A 55 -3.08 -8.70 3.56
N TYR A 56 -2.55 -8.61 2.33
CA TYR A 56 -2.51 -7.33 1.61
C TYR A 56 -3.92 -6.83 1.29
N LEU A 57 -4.81 -7.67 0.74
CA LEU A 57 -6.20 -7.30 0.48
C LEU A 57 -6.93 -6.86 1.75
N PHE A 58 -6.68 -7.52 2.88
CA PHE A 58 -7.25 -7.12 4.18
C PHE A 58 -6.80 -5.72 4.60
N ILE A 59 -5.52 -5.39 4.43
CA ILE A 59 -4.99 -4.04 4.69
C ILE A 59 -5.67 -3.03 3.76
N LEU A 60 -5.78 -3.34 2.47
CA LEU A 60 -6.44 -2.45 1.52
C LEU A 60 -7.90 -2.17 1.92
N GLN A 61 -8.66 -3.21 2.27
CA GLN A 61 -10.05 -3.08 2.72
C GLN A 61 -10.17 -2.27 4.01
N THR A 62 -9.22 -2.40 4.94
CA THR A 62 -9.20 -1.60 6.18
C THR A 62 -9.04 -0.11 5.87
N VAL A 63 -8.18 0.23 4.90
CA VAL A 63 -8.02 1.62 4.44
C VAL A 63 -9.32 2.11 3.76
N VAL A 64 -9.94 1.33 2.87
CA VAL A 64 -11.23 1.70 2.26
C VAL A 64 -12.30 1.96 3.33
N ASN A 65 -12.46 1.03 4.28
CA ASN A 65 -13.43 1.18 5.35
C ASN A 65 -13.20 2.45 6.18
N LYS A 66 -11.94 2.77 6.48
CA LYS A 66 -11.62 3.95 7.29
C LYS A 66 -11.81 5.26 6.52
N TRP A 67 -11.32 5.31 5.29
CA TRP A 67 -11.16 6.57 4.55
C TRP A 67 -12.36 6.88 3.67
N THR A 68 -13.08 5.87 3.18
CA THR A 68 -14.19 6.04 2.24
C THR A 68 -15.50 5.43 2.75
N TYR A 69 -15.55 5.05 4.04
CA TYR A 69 -16.70 4.38 4.67
C TYR A 69 -17.12 3.08 3.97
N GLY A 70 -16.15 2.37 3.41
CA GLY A 70 -16.38 1.07 2.76
C GLY A 70 -16.72 1.16 1.28
N ASP A 71 -16.96 2.37 0.75
CA ASP A 71 -17.27 2.59 -0.66
C ASP A 71 -16.10 3.27 -1.37
N ILE A 72 -15.41 2.54 -2.26
CA ILE A 72 -14.26 3.06 -3.01
C ILE A 72 -14.59 4.24 -3.92
N SER A 73 -15.86 4.45 -4.27
CA SER A 73 -16.32 5.56 -5.12
C SER A 73 -16.70 6.81 -4.32
N ASN A 74 -16.67 6.75 -3.00
CA ASN A 74 -17.14 7.82 -2.13
C ASN A 74 -16.04 8.88 -1.88
N ASP A 75 -15.78 9.71 -2.88
CA ASP A 75 -14.80 10.80 -2.79
C ASP A 75 -15.14 11.83 -1.72
N LYS A 76 -16.43 12.05 -1.45
CA LYS A 76 -16.85 12.95 -0.37
C LYS A 76 -16.36 12.44 0.98
N ALA A 77 -16.51 11.14 1.25
CA ALA A 77 -15.98 10.51 2.45
C ALA A 77 -14.44 10.56 2.48
N LEU A 78 -13.77 10.28 1.36
CA LEU A 78 -12.30 10.33 1.26
C LEU A 78 -11.75 11.71 1.66
N ARG A 79 -12.31 12.77 1.05
CA ARG A 79 -11.90 14.15 1.33
C ARG A 79 -12.19 14.55 2.76
N LYS A 80 -13.37 14.21 3.27
CA LYS A 80 -13.75 14.50 4.65
C LYS A 80 -12.80 13.81 5.63
N SER A 81 -12.56 12.51 5.45
CA SER A 81 -11.64 11.73 6.28
C SER A 81 -10.22 12.30 6.26
N TYR A 82 -9.75 12.77 5.11
CA TYR A 82 -8.47 13.48 4.99
C TYR A 82 -8.47 14.75 5.83
N ILE A 83 -9.44 15.65 5.64
CA ILE A 83 -9.51 16.92 6.38
C ILE A 83 -9.61 16.68 7.89
N ASP A 84 -10.51 15.80 8.30
CA ASP A 84 -10.74 15.43 9.70
C ASP A 84 -9.47 14.85 10.33
N HIS A 85 -8.74 13.99 9.60
CA HIS A 85 -7.52 13.36 10.11
C HIS A 85 -6.42 14.39 10.39
N TYR A 86 -6.20 15.35 9.49
CA TYR A 86 -5.20 16.40 9.69
C TYR A 86 -5.60 17.37 10.79
N ALA A 87 -6.89 17.74 10.87
CA ALA A 87 -7.41 18.56 11.96
C ALA A 87 -7.23 17.87 13.32
N TYR A 88 -7.48 16.56 13.38
CA TYR A 88 -7.28 15.75 14.57
C TYR A 88 -5.82 15.66 15.00
N ILE A 89 -4.87 15.49 14.07
CA ILE A 89 -3.43 15.50 14.43
C ILE A 89 -3.04 16.86 15.02
N ARG A 90 -3.45 17.96 14.37
CA ARG A 90 -3.18 19.33 14.84
C ARG A 90 -3.75 19.62 16.22
N SER A 91 -4.89 19.02 16.58
CA SER A 91 -5.49 19.22 17.90
C SER A 91 -4.84 18.40 19.01
N LYS A 92 -4.05 17.38 18.66
CA LYS A 92 -3.43 16.43 19.60
C LYS A 92 -1.94 16.66 19.82
N VAL A 93 -1.24 17.27 18.87
CA VAL A 93 0.21 17.48 18.94
C VAL A 93 0.54 18.94 19.27
N LEU A 94 1.42 19.16 20.24
CA LEU A 94 1.95 20.50 20.56
C LEU A 94 2.67 21.09 19.36
N LYS A 95 2.48 22.39 19.13
CA LYS A 95 2.99 23.10 17.95
C LYS A 95 4.52 23.00 17.82
N GLU A 96 5.27 23.08 18.92
CA GLU A 96 6.72 22.92 18.90
C GLU A 96 7.21 21.51 18.49
N ARG A 97 6.34 20.50 18.58
CA ARG A 97 6.64 19.11 18.22
C ARG A 97 5.97 18.68 16.91
N LEU A 98 5.32 19.59 16.20
CA LEU A 98 4.64 19.30 14.95
C LEU A 98 5.32 20.05 13.80
N LEU A 99 5.81 19.31 12.81
CA LEU A 99 6.22 19.85 11.52
C LEU A 99 5.16 19.56 10.48
N GLU A 100 4.52 20.61 9.94
CA GLU A 100 3.78 20.53 8.68
C GLU A 100 4.79 20.54 7.54
N PHE A 101 4.79 19.49 6.73
CA PHE A 101 5.84 19.27 5.74
C PHE A 101 5.26 18.90 4.38
N HIS A 102 5.66 19.58 3.32
CA HIS A 102 5.42 19.10 1.96
C HIS A 102 6.69 18.43 1.42
N SER A 103 6.55 17.29 0.74
CA SER A 103 7.71 16.58 0.16
C SER A 103 8.51 17.42 -0.85
N LYS A 104 7.90 18.47 -1.41
CA LYS A 104 8.55 19.44 -2.30
C LYS A 104 9.48 20.41 -1.57
N ASP A 105 9.37 20.52 -0.24
CA ASP A 105 10.16 21.45 0.56
C ASP A 105 11.59 20.93 0.79
N GLY A 106 11.85 19.65 0.50
CA GLY A 106 13.20 19.08 0.51
C GLY A 106 13.75 18.81 1.91
N TRP A 107 15.08 18.76 2.01
CA TRP A 107 15.77 18.39 3.25
C TRP A 107 15.74 19.48 4.31
N ASP A 108 15.81 20.75 3.92
CA ASP A 108 16.08 21.87 4.82
C ASP A 108 15.10 21.96 6.02
N PRO A 109 13.77 22.03 5.83
CA PRO A 109 12.86 22.15 6.96
C PRO A 109 12.79 20.86 7.79
N LEU A 110 12.98 19.70 7.17
CA LEU A 110 12.98 18.41 7.86
C LEU A 110 14.21 18.26 8.77
N CYS A 111 15.39 18.50 8.22
CA CYS A 111 16.66 18.44 8.96
C CYS A 111 16.73 19.51 10.05
N GLY A 112 16.28 20.73 9.77
CA GLY A 112 16.17 21.80 10.76
C GLY A 112 15.27 21.42 11.93
N PHE A 113 14.07 20.91 11.64
CA PHE A 113 13.15 20.43 12.67
C PHE A 113 13.72 19.27 13.49
N LEU A 114 14.45 18.35 12.86
CA LEU A 114 15.07 17.21 13.54
C LEU A 114 16.38 17.55 14.27
N GLY A 115 16.96 18.74 14.03
CA GLY A 115 18.28 19.11 14.56
C GLY A 115 19.40 18.27 13.94
N LYS A 116 19.29 17.95 12.64
CA LYS A 116 20.24 17.12 11.89
C LYS A 116 20.87 17.92 10.75
N PRO A 117 22.10 17.58 10.32
CA PRO A 117 22.70 18.20 9.14
C PRO A 117 21.93 17.83 7.87
N VAL A 118 21.87 18.76 6.91
CA VAL A 118 21.34 18.50 5.57
C VAL A 118 22.35 17.64 4.78
N PRO A 119 21.92 16.54 4.14
CA PRO A 119 22.78 15.76 3.24
C PRO A 119 23.28 16.63 2.08
N LYS A 120 24.60 16.62 1.82
CA LYS A 120 25.22 17.48 0.80
C LYS A 120 25.09 16.92 -0.63
N ASP A 121 25.20 15.60 -0.76
CA ASP A 121 25.33 14.93 -2.05
C ASP A 121 24.10 14.08 -2.41
N GLU A 122 23.04 14.14 -1.60
CA GLU A 122 21.82 13.35 -1.78
C GLU A 122 20.60 14.24 -2.04
N PRO A 123 19.97 14.17 -3.22
CA PRO A 123 18.73 14.90 -3.46
C PRO A 123 17.61 14.32 -2.58
N TYR A 124 16.65 15.18 -2.22
CA TYR A 124 15.47 14.70 -1.49
C TYR A 124 14.73 13.64 -2.32
N PRO A 125 14.37 12.48 -1.75
CA PRO A 125 13.87 11.35 -2.51
C PRO A 125 12.53 11.66 -3.18
N ARG A 126 12.47 11.41 -4.49
CA ARG A 126 11.22 11.44 -5.28
C ARG A 126 10.92 10.06 -5.83
N VAL A 127 10.28 9.25 -5.00
CA VAL A 127 9.92 7.86 -5.29
C VAL A 127 8.41 7.64 -5.10
N ASN A 128 7.92 6.43 -5.40
CA ASN A 128 6.54 6.01 -5.17
C ASN A 128 5.48 6.84 -5.91
N ASP A 129 5.73 7.17 -7.18
CA ASP A 129 4.66 7.68 -8.02
C ASP A 129 3.56 6.61 -8.25
N ALA A 130 2.36 7.08 -8.59
CA ALA A 130 1.20 6.21 -8.74
C ALA A 130 1.39 5.15 -9.83
N GLN A 131 2.03 5.50 -10.96
CA GLN A 131 2.23 4.59 -12.07
C GLN A 131 3.21 3.47 -11.70
N TRP A 132 4.32 3.84 -11.06
CA TRP A 132 5.29 2.88 -10.55
C TRP A 132 4.63 1.93 -9.55
N THR A 133 3.81 2.46 -8.64
CA THR A 133 3.06 1.67 -7.66
C THR A 133 2.17 0.62 -8.34
N VAL A 134 1.38 1.00 -9.34
CA VAL A 134 0.52 0.04 -10.06
C VAL A 134 1.35 -1.00 -10.82
N LYS A 135 2.45 -0.57 -11.47
CA LYS A 135 3.35 -1.48 -12.22
C LYS A 135 4.00 -2.52 -11.32
N ILE A 136 4.56 -2.11 -10.18
CA ILE A 136 5.24 -3.05 -9.27
C ILE A 136 4.25 -4.05 -8.67
N HIS A 137 3.05 -3.61 -8.30
CA HIS A 137 2.00 -4.52 -7.83
C HIS A 137 1.58 -5.49 -8.93
N GLY A 138 1.47 -5.05 -10.18
CA GLY A 138 1.14 -5.91 -11.32
C GLY A 138 2.23 -6.97 -11.55
N PHE A 139 3.50 -6.57 -11.48
CA PHE A 139 4.63 -7.50 -11.56
C PHE A 139 4.58 -8.56 -10.45
N ILE A 140 4.41 -8.12 -9.19
CA ILE A 140 4.29 -9.01 -8.02
C ILE A 140 3.08 -9.93 -8.17
N TYR A 141 1.97 -9.41 -8.72
CA TYR A 141 0.74 -10.15 -8.92
C TYR A 141 0.96 -11.37 -9.81
N TYR A 142 1.55 -11.19 -11.00
CA TYR A 142 1.85 -12.30 -11.90
C TYR A 142 2.94 -13.24 -11.35
N LEU A 143 3.96 -12.69 -10.70
CA LEU A 143 5.01 -13.49 -10.06
C LEU A 143 4.44 -14.44 -8.99
N ARG A 144 3.53 -13.94 -8.15
CA ARG A 144 2.90 -14.73 -7.08
C ARG A 144 1.91 -15.75 -7.62
N ILE A 145 1.12 -15.40 -8.64
CA ILE A 145 0.26 -16.37 -9.34
C ILE A 145 1.12 -17.51 -9.86
N TRP A 146 2.17 -17.21 -10.63
CA TRP A 146 3.09 -18.23 -11.15
C TRP A 146 3.65 -19.12 -10.03
N TYR A 147 4.13 -18.50 -8.94
CA TYR A 147 4.64 -19.23 -7.79
C TYR A 147 3.60 -20.17 -7.15
N CYS A 148 2.34 -19.75 -7.06
CA CYS A 148 1.27 -20.55 -6.45
C CYS A 148 0.81 -21.69 -7.37
N ILE A 149 0.74 -21.46 -8.69
CA ILE A 149 0.21 -22.44 -9.65
C ILE A 149 1.26 -23.45 -10.13
N ARG A 150 2.54 -23.07 -10.20
CA ARG A 150 3.61 -23.91 -10.81
C ARG A 150 3.71 -25.31 -10.20
N LYS A 151 3.42 -25.46 -8.90
CA LYS A 151 3.45 -26.77 -8.23
C LYS A 151 2.32 -27.69 -8.72
N TYR A 152 1.14 -27.13 -8.99
CA TYR A 152 -0.01 -27.91 -9.49
C TYR A 152 0.17 -28.26 -10.97
N ILE A 153 0.80 -27.37 -11.75
CA ILE A 153 1.19 -27.68 -13.14
C ILE A 153 2.15 -28.88 -13.16
N ALA A 154 3.18 -28.88 -12.32
CA ALA A 154 4.12 -30.00 -12.23
C ALA A 154 3.42 -31.32 -11.88
N VAL A 155 2.51 -31.31 -10.90
CA VAL A 155 1.70 -32.50 -10.54
C VAL A 155 0.82 -32.96 -11.70
N GLY A 156 0.14 -32.03 -12.39
CA GLY A 156 -0.71 -32.34 -13.53
C GLY A 156 0.08 -32.99 -14.69
N VAL A 157 1.27 -32.49 -14.98
CA VAL A 157 2.17 -33.08 -15.99
C VAL A 157 2.59 -34.49 -15.59
N ILE A 158 2.95 -34.72 -14.32
CA ILE A 158 3.32 -36.06 -13.83
C ILE A 158 2.13 -37.03 -13.97
N LEU A 159 0.92 -36.62 -13.55
CA LEU A 159 -0.28 -37.44 -13.67
C LEU A 159 -0.61 -37.78 -15.13
N LEU A 160 -0.50 -36.82 -16.04
CA LEU A 160 -0.70 -37.04 -17.46
C LEU A 160 0.30 -38.07 -18.01
N ILE A 161 1.57 -37.96 -17.65
CA ILE A 161 2.61 -38.93 -18.05
C ILE A 161 2.26 -40.34 -17.55
N VAL A 162 1.83 -40.47 -16.29
CA VAL A 162 1.42 -41.77 -15.71
C VAL A 162 0.22 -42.36 -16.46
N ILE A 163 -0.79 -41.54 -16.79
CA ILE A 163 -1.98 -41.97 -17.54
C ILE A 163 -1.59 -42.45 -18.94
N VAL A 164 -0.74 -41.69 -19.65
CA VAL A 164 -0.28 -42.04 -21.01
C VAL A 164 0.52 -43.35 -20.99
N ILE A 165 1.42 -43.53 -20.02
CA ILE A 165 2.20 -44.77 -19.87
C ILE A 165 1.27 -45.95 -19.54
N GLY A 166 0.31 -45.75 -18.63
CA GLY A 166 -0.66 -46.78 -18.27
C GLY A 166 -1.52 -47.21 -19.45
N TYR A 167 -2.06 -46.25 -20.20
CA TYR A 167 -2.82 -46.50 -21.42
C TYR A 167 -1.99 -47.25 -22.47
N TRP A 168 -0.75 -46.82 -22.70
CA TRP A 168 0.15 -47.47 -23.65
C TRP A 168 0.47 -48.93 -23.30
N LYS A 169 0.55 -49.24 -21.99
CA LYS A 169 0.71 -50.62 -21.50
C LYS A 169 -0.56 -51.47 -21.58
N LEU A 170 -1.74 -50.87 -21.63
CA LEU A 170 -3.02 -51.58 -21.72
C LEU A 170 -3.41 -51.91 -23.17
N VAL A 171 -2.91 -51.13 -24.13
CA VAL A 171 -3.23 -51.27 -25.57
C VAL A 171 -2.18 -52.12 -26.32
N LYS A 172 -1.07 -52.46 -25.66
CA LYS A 172 -0.06 -53.43 -26.14
C LYS A 172 -0.19 -54.75 -25.40
#